data_AF-A0A1S3YPE0-F1
#
_entry.id   AF-A0A1S3YPE0-F1
#
_cell.length_a   1.000
_cell.length_b   1.000
_cell.length_c   1.000
_cell.angle_alpha   90.00
_cell.angle_beta   90.00
_cell.angle_gamma   90.00
#
_symmetry.space_group_name_H-M   'P 1'
#
loop_
_entity.id
_entity.type
_entity.pdbx_description
1 polymer ?
#
loop_
_entity_poly.entity_id
_entity_poly.type
_entity_poly.pdbx_seq_one_letter_code
_entity_poly.pdbx_strand_id
1 'polypeptide(L)'
;MEWVSCAYATQAGLDEETKRRFWEELDEIVRSILPSERLFIRGDFNGLIGSSASGYTEVHGGFGFEERNGGGTSLLDFAKAFDLVIANSSFPKREEHLEEEKASTRPSKD
;
A
#
# COMPACT_ATOMS: atom_id res chain seq x y z
N MET A 1 20.78 -7.08 -4.74
CA MET A 1 19.63 -6.71 -3.89
C MET A 1 19.17 -5.36 -4.39
N GLU A 2 18.00 -5.33 -4.99
CA GLU A 2 17.46 -4.15 -5.67
C GLU A 2 16.38 -3.49 -4.81
N TRP A 3 16.26 -2.18 -4.93
CA TRP A 3 15.23 -1.40 -4.26
C TRP A 3 14.49 -0.54 -5.27
N VAL A 4 13.17 -0.51 -5.14
CA VAL A 4 12.29 0.35 -5.93
C VAL A 4 11.66 1.36 -4.98
N SER A 5 11.84 2.64 -5.28
CA SER A 5 11.16 3.73 -4.56
C SER A 5 9.97 4.20 -5.36
N CYS A 6 8.77 3.96 -4.85
CA CYS A 6 7.52 4.41 -5.43
C CYS A 6 7.06 5.68 -4.72
N ALA A 7 6.73 6.72 -5.48
CA ALA A 7 6.03 7.89 -4.95
C ALA A 7 4.68 7.97 -5.64
N TYR A 8 3.62 7.55 -4.96
CA TYR A 8 2.27 7.79 -5.44
C TYR A 8 1.85 9.20 -5.02
N ALA A 9 1.54 10.06 -5.98
CA ALA A 9 1.07 11.40 -5.66
C ALA A 9 -0.34 11.31 -5.05
N THR A 10 -0.49 11.72 -3.80
CA THR A 10 -1.78 11.83 -3.10
C THR A 10 -2.43 13.15 -3.45
N GLN A 11 -3.19 13.19 -4.55
CA GLN A 11 -4.18 14.26 -4.71
C GLN A 11 -5.53 13.62 -5.01
N ALA A 12 -6.50 13.89 -4.14
CA ALA A 12 -7.92 13.73 -4.42
C ALA A 12 -8.25 14.59 -5.65
N GLY A 13 -8.11 14.01 -6.84
CA GLY A 13 -8.16 14.74 -8.12
C GLY A 13 -7.25 14.18 -9.22
N LEU A 14 -6.34 13.24 -8.91
CA LEU A 14 -5.63 12.51 -9.96
C LEU A 14 -6.59 11.63 -10.75
N ASP A 15 -6.47 11.72 -12.07
CA ASP A 15 -7.27 10.95 -13.01
C ASP A 15 -6.99 9.44 -12.84
N GLU A 16 -8.02 8.63 -13.04
CA GLU A 16 -7.96 7.17 -12.91
C GLU A 16 -6.93 6.55 -13.89
N GLU A 17 -6.70 7.17 -15.05
CA GLU A 17 -5.66 6.73 -15.99
C GLU A 17 -4.26 6.86 -15.39
N THR A 18 -3.97 7.95 -14.68
CA THR A 18 -2.69 8.17 -13.99
C THR A 18 -2.46 7.13 -12.90
N LYS A 19 -3.51 6.80 -12.14
CA LYS A 19 -3.47 5.73 -11.14
C LYS A 19 -3.21 4.38 -11.77
N ARG A 20 -3.89 4.07 -12.87
CA ARG A 20 -3.70 2.82 -13.63
C ARG A 20 -2.28 2.71 -14.17
N ARG A 21 -1.76 3.77 -14.81
CA ARG A 21 -0.40 3.81 -15.37
C ARG A 21 0.65 3.56 -14.29
N PHE A 22 0.51 4.15 -13.11
CA PHE A 22 1.42 3.88 -11.99
C PHE A 22 1.49 2.38 -11.65
N TRP A 23 0.33 1.71 -11.53
CA TRP A 23 0.29 0.28 -11.21
C TRP A 23 0.84 -0.59 -12.35
N GLU A 24 0.61 -0.21 -13.61
CA GLU A 24 1.16 -0.91 -14.78
C GLU A 24 2.68 -0.80 -14.86
N GLU A 25 3.23 0.40 -14.68
CA GLU A 25 4.67 0.64 -14.67
C GLU A 25 5.33 -0.11 -13.50
N LEU A 26 4.69 -0.12 -12.33
CA LEU A 26 5.19 -0.86 -11.18
C LEU A 26 5.19 -2.38 -11.42
N ASP A 27 4.11 -2.94 -12.00
CA ASP A 27 4.03 -4.35 -12.36
C ASP A 27 5.17 -4.75 -13.33
N GLU A 28 5.43 -3.93 -14.35
CA GLU A 28 6.52 -4.16 -15.30
C GLU A 28 7.89 -4.18 -14.63
N ILE A 29 8.18 -3.16 -13.80
CA ILE A 29 9.44 -3.06 -13.07
C ILE A 29 9.63 -4.28 -12.17
N VAL A 30 8.61 -4.65 -11.39
CA VAL A 30 8.69 -5.76 -10.45
C VAL A 30 8.90 -7.10 -11.16
N ARG A 31 8.20 -7.33 -12.29
CA ARG A 31 8.42 -8.51 -13.14
C ARG A 31 9.82 -8.61 -13.72
N SER A 32 10.49 -7.48 -13.96
CA SER A 32 11.87 -7.48 -14.45
C SER A 32 12.88 -7.88 -13.38
N ILE A 33 12.59 -7.59 -12.10
CA ILE A 33 13.53 -7.77 -10.97
C ILE A 33 13.34 -9.10 -10.25
N LEU A 34 12.10 -9.51 -9.97
CA LEU A 34 11.81 -10.71 -9.17
C LEU A 34 12.38 -12.04 -9.71
N PRO A 35 12.57 -12.25 -11.02
CA PRO A 35 13.22 -13.46 -11.51
C PRO A 35 14.69 -13.62 -11.09
N SER A 36 15.37 -12.55 -10.68
CA SER A 36 16.82 -12.53 -10.46
C SER A 36 17.23 -12.24 -9.02
N GLU A 37 16.46 -11.45 -8.25
CA GLU A 37 16.91 -10.93 -6.95
C GLU A 37 15.82 -10.73 -5.89
N ARG A 38 16.25 -10.46 -4.65
CA ARG A 38 15.39 -9.95 -3.56
C ARG A 38 15.05 -8.49 -3.83
N LEU A 39 13.76 -8.17 -3.78
CA LEU A 39 13.20 -6.85 -4.04
C LEU A 39 12.65 -6.21 -2.77
N PHE A 40 12.96 -4.94 -2.55
CA PHE A 40 12.30 -4.10 -1.55
C PHE A 40 11.61 -2.92 -2.22
N ILE A 41 10.29 -2.83 -2.01
CA ILE A 41 9.48 -1.73 -2.51
C ILE A 41 9.16 -0.82 -1.34
N ARG A 42 9.53 0.46 -1.46
CA ARG A 42 9.20 1.47 -0.48
C ARG A 42 8.43 2.58 -1.17
N GLY A 43 7.30 2.96 -0.60
CA GLY A 43 6.52 4.06 -1.11
C GLY A 43 5.31 4.36 -0.27
N ASP A 44 4.74 5.52 -0.50
CA ASP A 44 3.37 5.80 -0.10
C ASP A 44 2.45 5.32 -1.23
N PHE A 45 1.58 4.36 -0.92
CA PHE A 45 0.59 3.82 -1.85
C PHE A 45 -0.83 4.33 -1.53
N ASN A 46 -0.97 5.11 -0.44
CA ASN A 46 -2.24 5.64 0.07
C ASN A 46 -3.36 4.58 0.19
N GLY A 47 -2.98 3.32 0.40
CA GLY A 47 -3.87 2.18 0.50
C GLY A 47 -4.13 1.84 1.96
N LEU A 48 -5.37 2.05 2.42
CA LEU A 48 -5.80 1.53 3.72
C LEU A 48 -6.07 0.05 3.53
N ILE A 49 -5.17 -0.81 3.99
CA ILE A 49 -5.31 -2.28 3.87
C ILE A 49 -6.35 -2.85 4.84
N GLY A 50 -6.74 -2.06 5.85
CA GLY A 50 -7.67 -2.41 6.90
C GLY A 50 -7.05 -3.29 7.99
N SER A 51 -7.79 -3.49 9.07
CA SER A 51 -7.35 -4.32 10.21
C SER A 51 -7.46 -5.83 9.98
N SER A 52 -8.36 -6.27 9.09
CA SER A 52 -8.56 -7.70 8.81
C SER A 52 -7.70 -8.15 7.63
N ALA A 53 -7.06 -9.32 7.76
CA ALA A 53 -6.36 -9.95 6.65
C ALA A 53 -7.31 -10.52 5.57
N SER A 54 -8.55 -10.92 5.91
CA SER A 54 -9.61 -11.40 4.97
C SER A 54 -9.13 -11.97 3.62
N GLY A 55 -8.45 -13.13 3.60
CA GLY A 55 -7.98 -13.78 2.35
C GLY A 55 -6.57 -13.40 1.88
N TYR A 56 -5.89 -12.51 2.62
CA TYR A 56 -4.53 -12.03 2.36
C TYR A 56 -3.55 -12.39 3.50
N THR A 57 -3.79 -13.49 4.21
CA THR A 57 -2.98 -13.91 5.37
C THR A 57 -1.50 -14.15 5.05
N GLU A 58 -1.18 -14.42 3.78
CA GLU A 58 0.19 -14.61 3.30
C GLU A 58 0.97 -13.29 3.13
N VAL A 59 0.28 -12.17 2.90
CA VAL A 59 0.91 -10.86 2.60
C VAL A 59 0.62 -9.79 3.66
N HIS A 60 -0.44 -9.98 4.45
CA HIS A 60 -0.88 -9.09 5.52
C HIS A 60 -0.36 -9.60 6.87
N GLY A 61 0.54 -8.84 7.51
CA GLY A 61 1.22 -9.21 8.75
C GLY A 61 0.38 -9.14 10.03
N GLY A 62 -0.95 -9.16 9.92
CA GLY A 62 -1.88 -9.15 11.05
C GLY A 62 -2.14 -7.80 11.73
N PHE A 63 -1.44 -6.72 11.35
CA PHE A 63 -1.67 -5.38 11.89
C PHE A 63 -2.13 -4.42 10.78
N GLY A 64 -3.16 -3.65 11.07
CA GLY A 64 -3.71 -2.65 10.18
C GLY A 64 -4.78 -1.87 10.93
N PHE A 65 -5.07 -0.67 10.47
CA PHE A 65 -6.06 0.20 11.08
C PHE A 65 -7.15 0.49 10.06
N GLU A 66 -8.32 0.86 10.58
CA GLU A 66 -9.45 1.33 9.78
C GLU A 66 -10.02 0.27 8.83
N GLU A 67 -10.93 0.72 7.96
CA GLU A 67 -11.58 -0.10 6.94
C GLU A 67 -10.76 -0.10 5.65
N ARG A 68 -10.74 -1.24 4.96
CA ARG A 68 -9.98 -1.40 3.72
C ARG A 68 -10.60 -0.54 2.61
N ASN A 69 -9.79 0.31 1.96
CA ASN A 69 -10.22 1.08 0.80
C ASN A 69 -9.79 0.41 -0.52
N GLY A 70 -10.25 0.96 -1.67
CA GLY A 70 -9.92 0.41 -2.99
C GLY A 70 -8.42 0.32 -3.26
N GLY A 71 -7.65 1.36 -2.88
CA GLY A 71 -6.19 1.35 -3.02
C GLY A 71 -5.50 0.31 -2.12
N GLY A 72 -6.02 0.06 -0.92
CA GLY A 72 -5.54 -0.98 -0.03
C GLY A 72 -5.79 -2.39 -0.56
N THR A 73 -6.94 -2.61 -1.20
CA THR A 73 -7.20 -3.85 -1.94
C THR A 73 -6.22 -4.03 -3.10
N SER A 74 -5.99 -2.99 -3.92
CA SER A 74 -5.01 -3.06 -5.01
C SER A 74 -3.59 -3.36 -4.51
N LEU A 75 -3.17 -2.77 -3.39
CA LEU A 75 -1.87 -3.04 -2.78
C LEU A 75 -1.76 -4.49 -2.28
N LEU A 76 -2.83 -5.02 -1.68
CA LEU A 76 -2.88 -6.41 -1.21
C LEU A 76 -2.87 -7.42 -2.37
N ASP A 77 -3.64 -7.15 -3.43
CA ASP A 77 -3.65 -7.97 -4.65
C ASP A 77 -2.28 -7.97 -5.32
N PHE A 78 -1.64 -6.80 -5.42
CA PHE A 78 -0.30 -6.66 -5.96
C PHE A 78 0.72 -7.46 -5.13
N ALA A 79 0.69 -7.31 -3.81
CA ALA A 79 1.60 -8.05 -2.94
C ALA A 79 1.41 -9.56 -3.10
N LYS A 80 0.16 -10.02 -3.19
CA LYS A 80 -0.17 -11.44 -3.36
C LYS A 80 0.27 -12.00 -4.71
N ALA A 81 0.12 -11.24 -5.79
CA ALA A 81 0.53 -11.66 -7.14
C ALA A 81 2.04 -11.90 -7.27
N PHE A 82 2.83 -11.25 -6.41
CA PHE A 82 4.28 -11.27 -6.43
C PHE A 82 4.92 -11.91 -5.19
N ASP A 83 4.13 -12.61 -4.37
CA ASP A 83 4.57 -13.24 -3.12
C ASP A 83 5.33 -12.27 -2.18
N LEU A 84 4.92 -11.00 -2.14
CA LEU A 84 5.49 -9.94 -1.31
C LEU A 84 4.74 -9.82 0.02
N VAL A 85 5.44 -9.35 1.05
CA VAL A 85 4.84 -9.08 2.38
C VAL A 85 4.77 -7.58 2.62
N ILE A 86 3.62 -7.09 3.06
CA ILE A 86 3.43 -5.68 3.44
C ILE A 86 4.06 -5.47 4.81
N ALA A 87 5.33 -5.04 4.84
CA ALA A 87 6.08 -4.89 6.09
C ALA A 87 5.40 -3.94 7.10
N ASN A 88 4.74 -2.86 6.64
CA ASN A 88 4.00 -1.94 7.52
C ASN A 88 2.86 -2.60 8.29
N SER A 89 2.36 -3.73 7.80
CA SER A 89 1.29 -4.50 8.43
C SER A 89 1.80 -5.57 9.39
N SER A 90 3.13 -5.74 9.51
CA SER A 90 3.75 -6.78 10.35
C SER A 90 4.17 -6.28 11.73
N PHE A 91 4.00 -4.98 12.00
CA PHE A 91 4.40 -4.37 13.25
C PHE A 91 3.20 -3.68 13.93
N PRO A 92 3.02 -3.85 15.26
CA PRO A 92 2.03 -3.08 15.99
C PRO A 92 2.42 -1.60 15.96
N LYS A 93 1.55 -0.74 15.40
CA LYS A 93 1.71 0.70 15.58
C LYS A 93 1.22 1.07 16.98
N ARG A 94 1.95 1.95 17.68
CA ARG A 94 1.55 2.46 19.00
C ARG A 94 0.40 3.46 18.83
N GLU A 95 -0.57 3.43 19.74
CA GLU A 95 -1.75 4.30 19.69
C GLU A 95 -1.41 5.81 19.71
N GLU A 96 -0.26 6.16 20.27
CA GLU A 96 0.26 7.53 20.39
C GLU A 96 0.53 8.22 19.04
N HIS A 97 0.62 7.46 17.95
CA HIS A 97 0.82 7.98 16.58
C HIS A 97 -0.47 8.05 15.74
N LEU A 98 -1.63 7.72 16.33
CA LEU A 98 -2.93 7.73 15.63
C LEU A 98 -3.51 9.15 15.41
N GLU A 99 -3.00 10.16 16.11
CA GLU A 99 -3.54 11.53 16.02
C GLU A 99 -3.18 12.24 14.70
N GLU A 100 -2.06 11.90 14.06
CA GLU A 100 -1.67 12.46 12.76
C GLU A 100 -2.54 11.95 11.60
N GLU A 101 -2.95 10.67 11.64
CA GLU A 101 -3.76 10.05 10.58
C GLU A 101 -5.20 10.58 10.60
N LYS A 102 -5.79 10.76 11.80
CA LYS A 102 -7.15 11.34 11.95
C LYS A 102 -7.25 12.83 11.64
N ALA A 103 -6.16 13.59 11.77
CA ALA A 103 -6.17 15.04 11.53
C ALA A 103 -6.31 15.40 10.04
N SER A 104 -5.93 14.49 9.13
CA SER A 104 -5.98 14.69 7.67
C SER A 104 -7.41 14.58 7.10
N THR A 105 -8.34 13.91 7.79
CA THR A 105 -9.70 13.64 7.30
C THR A 105 -10.80 14.40 8.06
N ARG A 106 -10.49 15.58 8.62
CA ARG A 106 -11.57 16.45 9.15
C ARG A 106 -12.38 17.00 7.97
N PRO A 107 -13.70 16.76 7.90
CA PRO A 107 -14.54 17.47 6.94
C PRO A 107 -14.50 18.97 7.28
N SER A 108 -14.32 19.80 6.26
CA SER A 108 -14.55 21.23 6.34
C SER A 108 -15.97 21.44 6.87
N LYS A 109 -16.09 22.07 8.05
CA LYS A 109 -17.37 22.56 8.53
C LYS A 109 -17.79 23.70 7.61
N ASP A 110 -18.97 23.56 7.03
CA ASP A 110 -19.71 24.66 6.40
C ASP A 110 -19.94 25.82 7.38
#